data_AF-A0A1Y3M6G7-F1
#
_entry.id   AF-A0A1Y3M6G7-F1
#
_cell.length_a   1.000
_cell.length_b   1.000
_cell.length_c   1.000
_cell.angle_alpha   90.00
_cell.angle_beta   90.00
_cell.angle_gamma   90.00
#
_symmetry.space_group_name_H-M   'P 1'
#
loop_
_entity.id
_entity.type
_entity.pdbx_description
1 polymer ?
#
loop_
_entity_poly.entity_id
_entity_poly.type
_entity_poly.pdbx_seq_one_letter_code
_entity_poly.pdbx_strand_id
1 'polypeptide(L)'
;MGRYPTIVVTKENEDKESVIYSFGPHIESCKNYPDRYSRWNFKVLKNETNPDEAFVLLDDIPEKHISLLYKCVHKVYTHVLENGGIENMNNIDFPENFEFIV
;
A
#
# COMPACT_ATOMS: atom_id res chain seq x y z
N MET A 1 -4.75 15.99 18.13
CA MET A 1 -4.83 15.17 16.91
C MET A 1 -4.15 13.84 17.22
N GLY A 2 -4.89 12.73 17.18
CA GLY A 2 -4.37 11.41 17.56
C GLY A 2 -3.34 10.92 16.54
N ARG A 3 -2.18 10.46 17.01
CA ARG A 3 -1.22 9.75 16.14
C ARG A 3 -1.89 8.48 15.62
N TYR A 4 -1.70 8.17 14.35
CA TYR A 4 -2.03 6.84 13.86
C TYR A 4 -1.19 5.81 14.64
N PRO A 5 -1.76 4.64 14.98
CA PRO A 5 -0.93 3.50 15.35
C PRO A 5 0.01 3.13 14.19
N THR A 6 0.96 2.23 14.44
CA THR A 6 1.83 1.69 13.37
C THR A 6 0.99 1.26 12.16
N ILE A 7 1.38 1.77 11.01
CA ILE A 7 0.74 1.48 9.73
C ILE A 7 1.47 0.31 9.10
N VAL A 8 0.66 -0.61 8.57
CA VAL A 8 1.10 -1.83 7.93
C VAL A 8 0.52 -1.86 6.52
N VAL A 9 1.37 -2.11 5.54
CA VAL A 9 1.00 -2.45 4.17
C VAL A 9 1.27 -3.95 4.00
N THR A 10 0.24 -4.74 3.74
CA THR A 10 0.29 -6.21 3.67
C THR A 10 -0.08 -6.66 2.28
N LYS A 11 0.73 -7.52 1.67
CA LYS A 11 0.44 -8.12 0.37
C LYS A 11 -0.69 -9.13 0.55
N GLU A 12 -1.81 -8.88 -0.13
CA GLU A 12 -2.99 -9.75 -0.06
C GLU A 12 -3.01 -10.75 -1.21
N ASN A 13 -2.52 -10.33 -2.38
CA ASN A 13 -2.44 -11.18 -3.55
C ASN A 13 -1.33 -10.69 -4.47
N GLU A 14 -0.73 -11.62 -5.21
CA GLU A 14 0.23 -11.34 -6.25
C GLU A 14 0.05 -12.32 -7.41
N ASP A 15 -0.03 -11.77 -8.61
CA ASP A 15 -0.02 -12.51 -9.85
C ASP A 15 1.02 -11.93 -10.82
N LYS A 16 0.97 -12.38 -12.08
CA LYS A 16 1.91 -11.93 -13.11
C LYS A 16 1.68 -10.49 -13.54
N GLU A 17 0.46 -9.99 -13.44
CA GLU A 17 0.08 -8.66 -13.93
C GLU A 17 0.16 -7.62 -12.81
N SER A 18 -0.03 -8.05 -11.56
CA SER A 18 -0.24 -7.11 -10.46
C SER A 18 0.04 -7.64 -9.07
N VAL A 19 0.16 -6.70 -8.14
CA VAL A 19 0.20 -6.95 -6.69
C VAL A 19 -0.90 -6.16 -6.02
N ILE A 20 -1.63 -6.78 -5.11
CA ILE A 20 -2.65 -6.11 -4.29
C ILE A 20 -2.12 -5.99 -2.87
N TYR A 21 -2.17 -4.78 -2.34
CA TYR A 21 -1.77 -4.44 -0.98
C TYR A 21 -2.96 -3.92 -0.18
N SER A 22 -3.17 -4.47 1.01
CA SER A 22 -4.01 -3.88 2.06
C SER A 22 -3.17 -2.96 2.93
N PHE A 23 -3.65 -1.76 3.25
CA PHE A 23 -2.94 -0.81 4.10
C PHE A 23 -3.84 -0.21 5.19
N GLY A 24 -3.20 0.12 6.31
CA GLY A 24 -3.84 0.75 7.46
C GLY A 24 -3.20 0.29 8.76
N PRO A 25 -3.81 0.58 9.92
CA PRO A 25 -3.42 -0.02 11.20
C PRO A 25 -3.40 -1.54 11.13
N HIS A 26 -2.66 -2.19 12.03
CA HIS A 26 -2.72 -3.66 12.18
C HIS A 26 -4.17 -4.16 12.21
N ILE A 27 -4.39 -5.34 11.62
CA ILE A 27 -5.72 -5.97 11.59
C ILE A 27 -6.32 -6.12 12.99
N GLU A 28 -5.50 -6.39 14.01
CA GLU A 28 -5.92 -6.45 15.40
C GLU A 28 -6.45 -5.11 15.92
N SER A 29 -5.82 -4.00 15.53
CA SER A 29 -6.30 -2.66 15.88
C SER A 29 -7.65 -2.37 15.24
N CYS A 30 -7.86 -2.80 14.00
CA CYS A 30 -9.14 -2.67 13.29
C CYS A 30 -10.23 -3.55 13.93
N LYS A 31 -9.89 -4.76 14.37
CA LYS A 31 -10.81 -5.65 15.10
C LYS A 31 -11.19 -5.10 16.48
N ASN A 32 -10.23 -4.53 17.19
CA ASN A 32 -10.45 -3.98 18.54
C ASN A 32 -11.16 -2.62 18.53
N TYR A 33 -10.99 -1.83 17.47
CA TYR A 33 -11.55 -0.49 17.34
C TYR A 33 -12.14 -0.24 15.94
N PRO A 34 -13.18 -0.99 15.53
CA PRO A 34 -13.72 -0.94 14.16
C PRO A 34 -14.31 0.43 13.80
N ASP A 35 -14.82 1.19 14.77
CA ASP A 35 -15.35 2.54 14.54
C ASP A 35 -14.26 3.59 14.28
N ARG A 36 -12.99 3.26 14.55
CA ARG A 36 -11.86 4.18 14.47
C ARG A 36 -10.89 3.85 13.34
N TYR A 37 -10.71 2.56 13.07
CA TYR A 37 -9.70 2.08 12.16
C TYR A 37 -10.32 1.19 11.09
N SER A 38 -9.87 1.44 9.86
CA SER A 38 -10.21 0.65 8.69
C SER A 38 -8.94 0.39 7.91
N ARG A 39 -9.01 -0.62 7.03
CA ARG A 39 -7.98 -0.91 6.06
C ARG A 39 -8.58 -0.72 4.67
N TRP A 40 -7.74 -0.33 3.74
CA TRP A 40 -8.09 -0.13 2.33
C TRP A 40 -7.06 -0.84 1.47
N ASN A 41 -7.36 -0.99 0.19
CA ASN A 41 -6.55 -1.73 -0.75
C ASN A 41 -6.14 -0.83 -1.91
N PHE A 42 -4.91 -1.00 -2.36
CA PHE A 42 -4.45 -0.50 -3.65
C PHE A 42 -3.76 -1.61 -4.42
N LYS A 43 -3.75 -1.45 -5.74
CA LYS A 43 -3.16 -2.35 -6.71
C LYS A 43 -1.94 -1.70 -7.34
N VAL A 44 -0.90 -2.50 -7.56
CA VAL A 44 0.29 -2.13 -8.32
C VAL A 44 0.28 -2.92 -9.63
N LEU A 45 0.28 -2.24 -10.77
CA LEU A 45 0.32 -2.84 -12.10
C LEU A 45 1.76 -2.99 -12.56
N LYS A 46 2.21 -4.22 -12.83
CA LYS A 46 3.61 -4.53 -13.14
C LYS A 46 4.02 -4.20 -14.58
N ASN A 47 3.05 -4.02 -15.46
CA ASN A 47 3.26 -3.70 -16.88
C ASN A 47 3.31 -2.19 -17.14
N GLU A 48 2.99 -1.36 -16.16
CA GLU A 48 2.89 0.09 -16.32
C GLU A 48 4.20 0.79 -15.97
N THR A 49 4.67 1.65 -16.87
CA THR A 49 5.93 2.40 -16.69
C THR A 49 5.71 3.80 -16.12
N ASN A 50 4.45 4.25 -16.01
CA ASN A 50 4.09 5.52 -15.40
C ASN A 50 3.68 5.29 -13.93
N PRO A 51 4.37 5.87 -12.93
CA PRO A 51 4.02 5.70 -11.52
C PRO A 51 2.59 6.13 -11.20
N ASP A 52 2.06 7.17 -11.86
CA ASP A 52 0.70 7.66 -11.59
C ASP A 52 -0.38 6.67 -12.06
N GLU A 53 -0.06 5.83 -13.04
CA GLU A 53 -0.97 4.81 -13.58
C GLU A 53 -0.72 3.43 -12.94
N ALA A 54 0.51 3.16 -12.51
CA ALA A 54 0.88 1.89 -11.90
C ALA A 54 0.19 1.66 -10.54
N PHE A 55 -0.13 2.71 -9.79
CA PHE A 55 -0.75 2.60 -8.47
C PHE A 55 -2.23 2.98 -8.50
N VAL A 56 -3.10 1.98 -8.36
CA VAL A 56 -4.56 2.14 -8.47
C VAL A 56 -5.21 1.90 -7.12
N LEU A 57 -5.94 2.89 -6.60
CA LEU A 57 -6.77 2.73 -5.41
C LEU A 57 -7.99 1.85 -5.74
N LEU A 58 -8.26 0.82 -4.93
CA LEU A 58 -9.38 -0.11 -5.15
C LEU A 58 -10.62 0.22 -4.31
N ASP A 59 -10.43 0.90 -3.17
CA ASP A 59 -11.49 1.19 -2.22
C ASP A 59 -11.79 2.69 -2.11
N ASP A 60 -13.04 3.03 -1.78
CA ASP A 60 -13.42 4.40 -1.43
C ASP A 60 -12.81 4.80 -0.08
N ILE A 61 -11.78 5.64 -0.11
CA ILE A 61 -11.11 6.15 1.08
C ILE A 61 -11.68 7.52 1.50
N PRO A 62 -12.07 7.70 2.77
CA PRO A 62 -12.46 9.03 3.27
C PRO A 62 -11.31 10.03 3.12
N GLU A 63 -11.62 11.26 2.72
CA GLU A 63 -10.62 12.32 2.46
C GLU A 63 -9.63 12.52 3.62
N LYS A 64 -10.10 12.41 4.88
CA LYS A 64 -9.25 12.48 6.08
C LYS A 64 -8.13 11.43 6.14
N HIS A 65 -8.23 10.36 5.37
CA HIS A 65 -7.27 9.25 5.31
C HIS A 65 -6.47 9.25 3.99
N ILE A 66 -6.73 10.16 3.03
CA ILE A 66 -6.02 10.14 1.72
C ILE A 66 -4.51 10.32 1.86
N SER A 67 -4.05 11.08 2.85
CA SER A 67 -2.62 11.27 3.13
C SER A 67 -1.93 9.96 3.53
N LEU A 68 -2.67 9.01 4.11
CA LEU A 68 -2.17 7.68 4.45
C LEU A 68 -1.87 6.86 3.20
N LEU A 69 -2.77 6.91 2.20
CA LEU A 69 -2.58 6.24 0.91
C LEU A 69 -1.26 6.67 0.27
N TYR A 70 -1.01 7.98 0.15
CA TYR A 70 0.24 8.49 -0.45
C TYR A 70 1.49 8.00 0.29
N LYS A 71 1.45 7.94 1.63
CA LYS A 71 2.57 7.40 2.42
C LYS A 71 2.79 5.91 2.16
N CYS A 72 1.73 5.12 2.07
CA CYS A 72 1.80 3.68 1.77
C CYS A 72 2.32 3.42 0.35
N VAL A 73 1.77 4.13 -0.64
CA VAL A 73 2.24 4.07 -2.05
C VAL A 73 3.71 4.45 -2.14
N HIS A 74 4.13 5.53 -1.48
CA HIS A 74 5.53 5.95 -1.46
C HIS A 74 6.46 4.87 -0.90
N LYS A 75 6.03 4.11 0.11
CA LYS A 75 6.84 3.00 0.65
C LYS A 75 7.07 1.90 -0.37
N VAL A 76 6.00 1.47 -1.05
CA VAL A 76 6.11 0.45 -2.11
C VAL A 76 6.90 0.98 -3.31
N TYR A 77 6.66 2.23 -3.70
CA TYR A 77 7.40 2.86 -4.79
C TYR A 77 8.89 3.01 -4.50
N THR A 78 9.27 3.33 -3.26
CA THR A 78 10.69 3.39 -2.85
C THR A 78 11.34 2.01 -3.02
N HIS A 79 10.67 0.95 -2.59
CA HIS A 79 11.15 -0.42 -2.81
C HIS A 79 11.33 -0.73 -4.29
N VAL A 80 10.38 -0.31 -5.13
CA VAL A 80 10.48 -0.48 -6.59
C VAL A 80 11.72 0.24 -7.14
N LEU A 81 11.95 1.49 -6.74
CA LEU A 81 13.12 2.26 -7.17
C LEU A 81 14.44 1.61 -6.75
N GLU A 82 14.52 1.08 -5.53
CA GLU A 82 15.72 0.41 -5.01
C GLU A 82 16.01 -0.93 -5.71
N ASN A 83 15.00 -1.55 -6.34
CA ASN A 83 15.10 -2.88 -6.96
C ASN A 83 15.06 -2.85 -8.50
N GLY A 84 15.45 -1.73 -9.11
CA GLY A 84 15.63 -1.61 -10.56
C GLY A 84 14.61 -0.71 -11.27
N GLY A 85 13.80 0.03 -10.52
CA GLY A 85 12.90 1.03 -11.09
C GLY A 85 11.60 0.45 -11.65
N ILE A 86 10.72 1.36 -12.07
CA ILE A 86 9.39 1.01 -12.57
C ILE A 86 9.47 0.23 -13.90
N GLU A 87 10.50 0.49 -14.70
CA GLU A 87 10.82 -0.23 -15.92
C GLU A 87 11.12 -1.72 -15.71
N ASN A 88 11.51 -2.12 -14.49
CA ASN A 88 11.87 -3.48 -14.15
C ASN A 88 10.84 -4.17 -13.23
N MET A 89 9.65 -3.60 -13.08
CA MET A 89 8.67 -4.00 -12.07
C MET A 89 8.25 -5.49 -12.13
N ASN A 90 8.24 -6.09 -13.33
CA ASN A 90 7.95 -7.52 -13.50
C ASN A 90 8.98 -8.47 -12.85
N ASN A 91 10.19 -7.98 -12.57
CA ASN A 91 11.29 -8.76 -11.99
C ASN A 91 11.55 -8.40 -10.53
N ILE A 92 10.77 -7.49 -9.95
CA ILE A 92 10.91 -7.07 -8.56
C ILE A 92 10.18 -8.07 -7.66
N ASP A 93 10.88 -8.53 -6.63
CA ASP A 93 10.26 -9.28 -5.55
C ASP A 93 9.53 -8.31 -4.62
N PHE A 94 8.20 -8.43 -4.57
CA PHE A 94 7.34 -7.54 -3.80
C PHE A 94 7.21 -8.04 -2.35
N PRO A 95 7.61 -7.23 -1.34
CA PRO A 95 7.60 -7.67 0.04
C PRO A 95 6.20 -8.00 0.53
N GLU A 96 6.12 -9.01 1.39
CA GLU A 96 4.87 -9.41 2.05
C GLU A 96 4.32 -8.31 2.95
N ASN A 97 5.19 -7.55 3.62
CA ASN A 97 4.78 -6.50 4.53
C ASN A 97 5.74 -5.30 4.54
N PHE A 98 5.18 -4.10 4.70
CA PHE A 98 5.90 -2.88 5.10
C PHE A 98 5.27 -2.30 6.36
N GLU A 99 6.10 -1.85 7.29
CA GLU A 99 5.65 -1.23 8.54
C GLU A 99 6.32 0.12 8.76
N PHE A 100 5.55 1.11 9.21
CA PHE A 100 6.08 2.44 9.52
C PHE A 100 5.16 3.25 10.44
N ILE A 101 5.74 4.31 11.02
CA ILE A 101 5.04 5.28 11.87
C ILE A 101 4.78 6.54 11.04
N VAL A 102 3.58 7.13 11.19
CA VAL A 102 3.03 8.22 10.36
C VAL A 102 3.07 9.57 11.03
#